data_AF-A0A962FJN1-F1
#
_entry.id   AF-A0A962FJN1-F1
#
_cell.length_a   1.000
_cell.length_b   1.000
_cell.length_c   1.000
_cell.angle_alpha   90.00
_cell.angle_beta   90.00
_cell.angle_gamma   90.00
#
_symmetry.space_group_name_H-M   'P 1'
#
loop_
_entity.id
_entity.type
_entity.pdbx_description
1 polymer ?
#
loop_
_entity_poly.entity_id
_entity_poly.type
_entity_poly.pdbx_seq_one_letter_code
_entity_poly.pdbx_strand_id
1 'polypeptide(L)' 'KREGLATSKLYRGVFLTPAGEMLARRARARHRLVVDLLVAVGVPQEAAEVDAEGIEHHVSDETLRAFATYLGRA' A
#
# COMPACT_ATOMS: atom_id res chain seq x y z
N LYS A 1 -3.04 6.57 20.19
CA LYS A 1 -4.25 5.85 20.69
C LYS A 1 -4.25 4.48 19.99
N ARG A 2 -4.43 3.34 20.68
CA ARG A 2 -4.53 2.03 19.97
C ARG A 2 -5.84 2.04 19.19
N GLU A 3 -5.80 2.28 17.88
CA GLU A 3 -6.97 2.44 16.98
C GLU A 3 -7.78 1.13 16.79
N GLY A 4 -7.59 0.13 17.64
CA GLY A 4 -8.30 -1.15 17.52
C GLY A 4 -7.92 -1.97 16.29
N LEU A 5 -6.84 -1.61 15.58
CA LEU A 5 -6.39 -2.28 14.36
C LEU A 5 -5.62 -3.58 14.62
N ALA A 6 -5.10 -3.75 15.84
CA ALA A 6 -4.35 -4.93 16.22
C ALA A 6 -4.61 -5.35 17.67
N THR A 7 -4.54 -6.66 17.92
CA THR A 7 -4.63 -7.28 19.24
C THR A 7 -3.35 -8.04 19.54
N SER A 8 -2.83 -7.91 20.76
CA SER A 8 -1.66 -8.67 21.22
C SER A 8 -2.11 -9.80 22.14
N LYS A 9 -1.65 -11.02 21.90
CA LYS A 9 -1.83 -12.15 22.83
C LYS A 9 -0.47 -12.49 23.45
N LEU A 10 -0.45 -12.61 24.79
CA LEU A 10 0.77 -12.96 25.52
C LEU A 10 1.35 -14.27 24.95
N TYR A 11 2.64 -14.25 24.60
CA TYR A 11 3.36 -15.36 23.96
C TYR A 11 2.85 -15.81 22.57
N ARG A 12 1.94 -15.06 21.94
CA ARG A 12 1.35 -15.41 20.63
C ARG A 12 1.53 -14.35 19.54
N GLY A 13 2.10 -13.20 19.87
CA GLY A 13 2.36 -12.11 18.92
C GLY A 13 1.19 -11.14 18.73
N VAL A 14 1.24 -10.40 17.63
CA VAL A 14 0.28 -9.34 17.27
C VAL A 14 -0.56 -9.82 16.09
N PHE A 15 -1.88 -9.71 16.21
CA PHE A 15 -2.85 -10.08 15.19
C PHE A 15 -3.61 -8.85 14.74
N LEU A 16 -3.80 -8.68 13.43
CA LEU A 16 -4.69 -7.65 12.93
C LEU A 16 -6.14 -7.98 13.31
N THR A 17 -6.91 -6.96 13.65
CA THR A 17 -8.38 -7.08 13.67
C THR A 17 -8.91 -7.04 12.24
N PRO A 18 -10.19 -7.37 12.00
CA PRO A 18 -10.77 -7.22 10.67
C PRO A 18 -10.58 -5.80 10.09
N ALA A 19 -10.66 -4.75 10.93
CA ALA A 19 -10.38 -3.38 10.52
C ALA A 19 -8.89 -3.18 10.15
N GLY A 20 -7.97 -3.73 10.95
CA GLY A 20 -6.54 -3.73 10.64
C GLY A 20 -6.19 -4.46 9.35
N GLU A 21 -6.84 -5.59 9.08
CA GLU A 21 -6.66 -6.32 7.82
C GLU A 21 -7.16 -5.51 6.62
N MET A 22 -8.31 -4.85 6.72
CA MET A 22 -8.80 -3.98 5.66
C MET A 22 -7.82 -2.84 5.38
N LEU A 23 -7.27 -2.23 6.43
CA LEU A 23 -6.26 -1.18 6.28
C LEU A 23 -4.99 -1.73 5.63
N ALA A 24 -4.49 -2.88 6.09
CA ALA A 24 -3.31 -3.51 5.53
C ALA A 24 -3.50 -3.90 4.05
N ARG A 25 -4.67 -4.42 3.67
CA ARG A 25 -5.02 -4.69 2.27
C ARG A 25 -5.01 -3.41 1.43
N ARG A 26 -5.56 -2.30 1.96
CA ARG A 26 -5.57 -1.01 1.28
C ARG A 26 -4.16 -0.45 1.10
N ALA A 27 -3.34 -0.46 2.16
CA ALA A 27 -1.94 -0.05 2.08
C ALA A 27 -1.20 -0.87 1.02
N ARG A 28 -1.26 -2.21 1.09
CA ARG A 28 -0.61 -3.09 0.10
C ARG A 28 -1.07 -2.84 -1.33
N ALA A 29 -2.36 -2.56 -1.55
CA ALA A 29 -2.88 -2.24 -2.88
C ALA A 29 -2.33 -0.92 -3.42
N ARG A 30 -2.20 0.10 -2.56
CA ARG A 30 -1.58 1.38 -2.91
C ARG A 30 -0.11 1.21 -3.25
N HIS A 31 0.65 0.51 -2.41
CA HIS A 31 2.07 0.20 -2.64
C HIS A 31 2.27 -0.39 -4.03
N ARG A 32 1.53 -1.47 -4.32
CA ARG A 32 1.67 -2.19 -5.58
C ARG A 32 1.31 -1.32 -6.78
N LEU A 33 0.27 -0.49 -6.67
CA LEU A 33 -0.10 0.40 -7.75
C LEU A 33 0.99 1.44 -8.06
N VAL A 34 1.64 1.97 -7.03
CA VAL A 34 2.75 2.92 -7.20
C VAL A 34 3.98 2.22 -7.78
N VAL A 35 4.35 1.04 -7.26
CA VAL A 35 5.45 0.23 -7.81
C VAL A 35 5.23 -0.05 -9.29
N ASP A 36 4.04 -0.54 -9.64
CA ASP A 36 3.71 -0.92 -11.02
C ASP A 36 3.77 0.29 -11.97
N LEU A 37 3.35 1.47 -11.50
CA LEU A 37 3.51 2.71 -12.27
C LEU A 37 4.98 3.04 -12.48
N LEU A 38 5.77 3.06 -11.40
CA LEU A 38 7.20 3.44 -11.46
C LEU A 38 7.95 2.52 -12.42
N VAL A 39 7.68 1.22 -12.36
CA VAL A 39 8.23 0.24 -13.30
C VAL A 39 7.77 0.51 -14.73
N ALA A 40 6.48 0.81 -14.94
CA ALA A 40 5.94 1.10 -16.27
C ALA A 40 6.57 2.35 -16.91
N VAL A 41 6.98 3.34 -16.10
CA VAL A 41 7.69 4.54 -16.59
C VAL A 41 9.22 4.35 -16.67
N GLY A 42 9.73 3.14 -16.39
CA GLY A 42 11.13 2.76 -16.61
C GLY A 42 12.04 2.79 -15.37
N VAL A 43 11.48 2.95 -14.17
CA VAL A 43 12.25 2.85 -12.92
C VAL A 43 12.62 1.38 -12.65
N PRO A 44 13.87 1.06 -12.30
CA PRO A 44 14.26 -0.28 -11.89
C PRO A 44 13.42 -0.79 -10.70
N GLN A 45 13.06 -2.08 -10.70
CA GLN A 45 12.19 -2.68 -9.68
C GLN A 45 12.62 -2.37 -8.24
N GLU A 46 13.91 -2.45 -7.95
CA GLU A 46 14.46 -2.24 -6.61
C GLU A 46 14.25 -0.80 -6.12
N ALA A 47 14.49 0.18 -7.00
CA ALA A 47 14.22 1.58 -6.70
C ALA A 47 12.72 1.85 -6.59
N ALA A 48 11.91 1.27 -7.47
CA ALA A 48 10.45 1.41 -7.44
C ALA A 48 9.83 0.91 -6.11
N GLU A 49 10.32 -0.20 -5.55
CA GLU A 49 9.84 -0.70 -4.26
C GLU A 49 10.17 0.26 -3.11
N VAL A 50 11.39 0.82 -3.09
CA VAL A 50 11.82 1.77 -2.04
C VAL A 50 11.09 3.11 -2.16
N ASP A 51 10.99 3.64 -3.38
CA ASP A 51 10.33 4.93 -3.63
C ASP A 51 8.82 4.86 -3.36
N ALA A 52 8.20 3.71 -3.64
CA ALA A 52 6.78 3.50 -3.40
C ALA A 52 6.38 3.62 -1.92
N GLU A 53 7.22 3.17 -0.97
CA GLU A 53 6.92 3.27 0.47
C GLU A 53 6.64 4.71 0.90
N GLY A 54 7.41 5.68 0.40
CA GLY A 54 7.19 7.09 0.71
C GLY A 54 5.98 7.67 -0.03
N ILE A 55 5.87 7.36 -1.33
CA ILE A 55 4.84 7.94 -2.20
C ILE A 55 3.44 7.47 -1.78
N GLU A 56 3.27 6.19 -1.44
CA GLU A 56 1.95 5.61 -1.18
C GLU A 56 1.21 6.26 0.00
N HIS A 57 1.94 6.81 0.96
CA HIS A 57 1.39 7.48 2.13
C HIS A 57 0.88 8.89 1.84
N HIS A 58 1.40 9.55 0.81
CA HIS A 58 1.12 10.96 0.52
C HIS A 58 0.32 11.17 -0.77
N VAL A 59 0.30 10.20 -1.67
CA VAL A 59 -0.42 10.29 -2.93
C VAL A 59 -1.94 10.33 -2.72
N SER A 60 -2.65 11.19 -3.44
CA SER A 60 -4.11 11.27 -3.35
C SER A 60 -4.80 10.08 -4.03
N ASP A 61 -6.06 9.82 -3.65
CA ASP A 61 -6.85 8.78 -4.29
C ASP A 61 -7.14 9.09 -5.77
N GLU A 62 -7.29 10.36 -6.14
CA GLU A 62 -7.45 10.81 -7.53
C GLU A 62 -6.23 10.44 -8.37
N THR A 63 -5.02 10.67 -7.84
CA THR A 63 -3.77 10.33 -8.51
C THR A 63 -3.62 8.82 -8.67
N LEU A 64 -3.96 8.03 -7.65
CA LEU A 64 -3.96 6.58 -7.75
C LEU A 64 -4.96 6.06 -8.79
N ARG A 65 -6.15 6.64 -8.90
CA ARG A 65 -7.09 6.27 -9.98
C ARG A 65 -6.51 6.57 -11.36
N ALA A 66 -5.81 7.68 -11.53
CA ALA A 66 -5.11 7.99 -12.77
C ALA A 66 -4.02 6.94 -13.08
N PHE A 67 -3.26 6.49 -12.07
CA PHE A 67 -2.26 5.42 -12.23
C PHE A 67 -2.91 4.09 -12.64
N ALA A 68 -4.01 3.70 -11.99
CA ALA A 68 -4.75 2.50 -12.34
C ALA A 68 -5.27 2.54 -13.78
N THR A 69 -5.77 3.71 -14.21
CA THR A 69 -6.22 3.93 -15.59
C THR A 69 -5.07 3.82 -16.57
N TYR A 70 -3.94 4.47 -16.29
CA TYR A 70 -2.73 4.40 -17.11
C TYR A 70 -2.22 2.96 -17.29
N LEU A 71 -2.29 2.16 -16.23
CA LEU A 71 -1.88 0.74 -16.23
C LEU A 71 -2.94 -0.21 -16.82
N GLY A 72 -4.10 0.29 -17.29
CA GLY A 72 -5.17 -0.53 -17.86
C GLY A 72 -5.90 -1.42 -16.84
N ARG A 73 -5.95 -1.01 -15.57
CA ARG A 73 -6.58 -1.75 -14.45
C ARG A 73 -7.93 -1.18 -14.01
N ALA A 74 -8.58 -0.41 -14.88
CA ALA A 74 -9.88 0.21 -14.62
C ALA A 74 -11.03 -0.80 -14.57
#